data_AF-A0A0S6WZ63-F1
#
_entry.id   AF-A0A0S6WZ63-F1
#
_cell.length_a   1.000
_cell.length_b   1.000
_cell.length_c   1.000
_cell.angle_alpha   90.00
_cell.angle_beta   90.00
_cell.angle_gamma   90.00
#
_symmetry.space_group_name_H-M   'P 1'
#
loop_
_entity.id
_entity.type
_entity.pdbx_description
1 polymer ?
#
loop_
_entity_poly.entity_id
_entity_poly.type
_entity_poly.pdbx_seq_one_letter_code
_entity_poly.pdbx_strand_id
1 'polypeptide(L)'
;NALIASCRVAANRVVEMAERFGDDIFVSATNLLLDRNYRAMQQLIESSIGETPVSFEDYICDDGMGFGPYKIKCTMWKENGRVVLDFDGTDPQSQASINMLLNENMMRMFFGIYMIMVFDPQILFNDGYYPLIDIRIPEGSLLKPKFPAALSGRTHVLGRLFDIMGGLLGQKTPEFLNAAGFSSSPHLFYAGHDKAGKWFQLFQIGFGGIPGRPMGDGP
;
A
#
# COMPACT_ATOMS: atom_id res chain seq x y z
N ASN A 1 -22.14 5.03 -13.00
CA ASN A 1 -22.08 6.38 -13.63
C ASN A 1 -21.17 7.38 -12.92
N ALA A 2 -20.96 7.31 -11.60
CA ALA A 2 -20.09 8.27 -10.88
C ALA A 2 -18.64 8.30 -11.39
N LEU A 3 -17.98 7.14 -11.54
CA LEU A 3 -16.58 7.07 -12.01
C LEU A 3 -16.39 7.73 -13.38
N ILE A 4 -17.27 7.44 -14.34
CA ILE A 4 -17.22 8.03 -15.68
C ILE A 4 -17.41 9.55 -15.61
N ALA A 5 -18.34 10.03 -14.78
CA ALA A 5 -18.55 11.46 -14.59
C ALA A 5 -17.30 12.14 -14.01
N SER A 6 -16.67 11.55 -12.99
CA SER A 6 -15.44 12.06 -12.40
C SER A 6 -14.30 12.13 -13.42
N CYS A 7 -14.10 11.08 -14.23
CA CYS A 7 -13.07 11.08 -15.28
C CYS A 7 -13.31 12.17 -16.33
N ARG A 8 -14.57 12.41 -16.72
CA ARG A 8 -14.91 13.48 -17.67
C ARG A 8 -14.61 14.86 -17.11
N VAL A 9 -14.95 15.11 -15.84
CA VAL A 9 -14.63 16.37 -15.18
C VAL A 9 -13.11 16.57 -15.12
N ALA A 10 -12.35 15.55 -14.72
CA ALA A 10 -10.89 15.63 -14.69
C ALA A 10 -10.30 15.92 -16.08
N ALA A 11 -10.75 15.22 -17.12
CA ALA A 11 -10.30 15.44 -18.49
C ALA A 11 -10.56 16.89 -18.96
N ASN A 12 -11.75 17.43 -18.71
CA ASN A 12 -12.08 18.80 -19.05
C ASN A 12 -11.15 19.81 -18.36
N ARG A 13 -10.81 19.59 -17.08
CA ARG A 13 -9.87 20.47 -16.36
C ARG A 13 -8.46 20.42 -16.95
N VAL A 14 -8.01 19.26 -17.41
CA VAL A 14 -6.71 19.16 -18.11
C VAL A 14 -6.75 19.97 -19.40
N VAL A 15 -7.82 19.84 -20.20
CA VAL A 15 -7.99 20.62 -21.44
C VAL A 15 -8.02 22.12 -21.15
N GLU A 16 -8.79 22.58 -20.16
CA GLU A 16 -8.84 23.99 -19.77
C GLU A 16 -7.46 24.55 -19.36
N MET A 17 -6.64 23.75 -18.67
CA MET A 17 -5.26 24.15 -18.33
C MET A 17 -4.38 24.24 -19.57
N ALA A 18 -4.47 23.24 -20.45
CA ALA A 18 -3.71 23.19 -21.70
C ALA A 18 -4.08 24.35 -22.64
N GLU A 19 -5.36 24.66 -22.81
CA GLU A 19 -5.83 25.81 -23.61
C GLU A 19 -5.36 27.16 -23.04
N ARG A 20 -5.31 27.29 -21.71
CA ARG A 20 -4.92 28.54 -21.04
C ARG A 20 -3.41 28.80 -21.06
N PHE A 21 -2.60 27.75 -20.88
CA PHE A 21 -1.16 27.87 -20.67
C PHE A 21 -0.31 27.32 -21.81
N GLY A 22 -0.89 26.54 -22.72
CA GLY A 22 -0.19 25.81 -23.78
C GLY A 22 0.27 24.42 -23.35
N ASP A 23 0.21 23.47 -24.28
CA ASP A 23 0.55 22.05 -24.05
C ASP A 23 1.97 21.87 -23.50
N ASP A 24 2.95 22.54 -24.10
CA ASP A 24 4.37 22.44 -23.71
C ASP A 24 4.60 22.89 -22.26
N ILE A 25 3.93 23.98 -21.85
CA ILE A 25 4.03 24.51 -20.48
C ILE A 25 3.36 23.54 -19.50
N PHE A 26 2.20 22.99 -19.85
CA PHE A 26 1.51 22.00 -19.02
C PHE A 26 2.39 20.76 -18.79
N VAL A 27 2.92 20.18 -19.87
CA VAL A 27 3.78 18.99 -19.80
C VAL A 27 5.07 19.27 -19.03
N SER A 28 5.71 20.42 -19.29
CA SER A 28 6.90 20.83 -18.54
C SER A 28 6.62 21.00 -17.05
N ALA A 29 5.46 21.56 -16.69
CA ALA A 29 5.07 21.72 -15.29
C ALA A 29 4.83 20.36 -14.60
N THR A 30 4.20 19.40 -15.28
CA THR A 30 4.01 18.05 -14.73
C THR A 30 5.34 17.33 -14.54
N ASN A 31 6.29 17.46 -15.47
CA ASN A 31 7.63 16.89 -15.32
C ASN A 31 8.37 17.52 -14.13
N LEU A 32 8.27 18.84 -13.95
CA LEU A 32 8.88 19.53 -12.82
C LEU A 32 8.30 19.05 -11.47
N LEU A 33 7.00 18.71 -11.41
CA LEU A 33 6.38 18.13 -10.21
C LEU A 33 6.94 16.74 -9.89
N LEU A 34 7.20 15.91 -10.91
CA LEU A 34 7.84 14.61 -10.74
C LEU A 34 9.29 14.77 -10.27
N ASP A 35 10.07 15.65 -10.91
CA ASP A 35 11.47 15.92 -10.54
C ASP A 35 11.61 16.49 -9.13
N ARG A 36 10.67 17.34 -8.71
CA ARG A 36 10.63 17.87 -7.34
C ARG A 36 10.36 16.75 -6.34
N ASN A 37 9.40 15.88 -6.62
CA ASN A 37 9.08 14.74 -5.77
C ASN A 37 10.26 13.76 -5.70
N TYR A 38 10.87 13.41 -6.83
CA TYR A 38 12.06 12.57 -6.89
C TYR A 38 13.17 13.08 -5.98
N ARG A 39 13.54 14.36 -6.09
CA ARG A 39 14.62 14.95 -5.28
C ARG A 39 14.31 14.95 -3.79
N ALA A 40 13.08 15.28 -3.41
CA ALA A 40 12.65 15.30 -2.01
C ALA A 40 12.68 13.88 -1.41
N MET A 41 12.13 12.90 -2.14
CA MET A 41 12.11 11.51 -1.69
C MET A 41 13.51 10.89 -1.67
N GLN A 42 14.39 11.25 -2.59
CA GLN A 42 15.78 10.81 -2.58
C GLN A 42 16.51 11.29 -1.32
N GLN A 43 16.35 12.56 -0.94
CA GLN A 43 16.91 13.08 0.31
C GLN A 43 16.37 12.36 1.53
N LEU A 44 15.06 12.08 1.53
CA LEU A 44 14.40 11.40 2.63
C LEU A 44 14.88 9.95 2.79
N ILE A 45 14.99 9.23 1.68
CA ILE A 45 15.53 7.86 1.64
C ILE A 45 16.98 7.86 2.14
N GLU A 46 17.78 8.83 1.69
CA GLU A 46 19.20 8.93 2.06
C GLU A 46 19.38 9.14 3.57
N SER A 47 18.54 9.96 4.20
CA SER A 47 18.62 10.26 5.63
C SER A 47 17.96 9.22 6.53
N SER A 48 16.96 8.48 6.03
CA SER A 48 16.10 7.63 6.88
C SER A 48 16.35 6.13 6.74
N ILE A 49 17.02 5.69 5.66
CA ILE A 49 17.18 4.26 5.34
C ILE A 49 18.66 3.92 5.18
N GLY A 50 19.11 3.00 6.03
CA GLY A 50 20.48 2.51 6.03
C GLY A 50 20.74 1.39 5.03
N GLU A 51 22.03 1.11 4.78
CA GLU A 51 22.47 0.01 3.93
C GLU A 51 22.38 -1.35 4.64
N THR A 52 22.41 -1.36 5.98
CA THR A 52 22.27 -2.58 6.77
C THR A 52 20.84 -3.12 6.67
N PRO A 53 20.63 -4.39 6.26
CA PRO A 53 19.30 -4.97 6.17
C PRO A 53 18.56 -5.00 7.50
N VAL A 54 17.28 -4.64 7.45
CA VAL A 54 16.32 -4.72 8.55
C VAL A 54 15.14 -5.56 8.11
N SER A 55 14.72 -6.53 8.93
CA SER A 55 13.60 -7.41 8.59
C SER A 55 12.45 -7.24 9.57
N PHE A 56 11.24 -7.42 9.06
CA PHE A 56 10.03 -7.56 9.87
C PHE A 56 9.13 -8.62 9.24
N GLU A 57 8.39 -9.33 10.08
CA GLU A 57 7.44 -10.34 9.65
C GLU A 57 6.15 -10.23 10.47
N ASP A 58 5.05 -10.53 9.80
CA ASP A 58 3.72 -10.56 10.41
C ASP A 58 2.92 -11.73 9.82
N TYR A 59 1.83 -12.11 10.49
CA TYR A 59 1.10 -13.33 10.23
C TYR A 59 -0.40 -13.11 10.04
N ILE A 60 -0.97 -13.87 9.11
CA ILE A 60 -2.41 -14.11 9.02
C ILE A 60 -2.70 -15.43 9.73
N CYS A 61 -3.56 -15.41 10.74
CA CYS A 61 -3.74 -16.57 11.63
C CYS A 61 -4.32 -17.80 10.92
N ASP A 62 -5.31 -17.61 10.04
CA ASP A 62 -6.04 -18.67 9.36
C ASP A 62 -6.57 -18.18 8.00
N ASP A 63 -6.74 -19.09 7.04
CA ASP A 63 -7.23 -18.79 5.69
C ASP A 63 -8.74 -19.01 5.47
N GLY A 64 -9.48 -19.30 6.54
CA GLY A 64 -10.89 -19.64 6.55
C GLY A 64 -11.16 -21.14 6.33
N MET A 65 -10.12 -21.94 6.08
CA MET A 65 -10.21 -23.39 5.84
C MET A 65 -9.49 -24.23 6.89
N GLY A 66 -9.02 -23.62 7.98
CA GLY A 66 -8.32 -24.32 9.06
C GLY A 66 -6.81 -24.45 8.83
N PHE A 67 -6.24 -23.72 7.88
CA PHE A 67 -4.80 -23.68 7.63
C PHE A 67 -4.21 -22.32 8.00
N GLY A 68 -2.97 -22.34 8.46
CA GLY A 68 -2.22 -21.18 8.89
C GLY A 68 -1.29 -21.53 10.06
N PRO A 69 -0.58 -20.56 10.63
CA PRO A 69 -0.54 -19.16 10.20
C PRO A 69 0.22 -18.99 8.87
N TYR A 70 -0.11 -17.94 8.12
CA TYR A 70 0.60 -17.54 6.90
C TYR A 70 1.48 -16.32 7.16
N LYS A 71 2.77 -16.46 6.95
CA LYS A 71 3.78 -15.43 7.15
C LYS A 71 3.90 -14.51 5.94
N ILE A 72 4.02 -13.22 6.22
CA ILE A 72 4.48 -12.21 5.28
C ILE A 72 5.74 -11.61 5.87
N LYS A 73 6.85 -11.67 5.12
CA LYS A 73 8.15 -11.16 5.55
C LYS A 73 8.62 -10.13 4.54
N CYS A 74 9.22 -9.05 5.03
CA CYS A 74 9.93 -8.10 4.20
C CYS A 74 11.26 -7.74 4.84
N THR A 75 12.31 -7.67 4.02
CA THR A 75 13.62 -7.15 4.38
C THR A 75 13.86 -5.87 3.59
N MET A 76 14.19 -4.80 4.31
CA MET A 76 14.44 -3.46 3.77
C MET A 76 15.90 -3.07 3.94
N TRP A 77 16.50 -2.51 2.89
CA TRP A 77 17.81 -1.88 2.92
C TRP A 77 17.95 -0.86 1.79
N LYS A 78 19.01 -0.04 1.85
CA LYS A 78 19.42 0.82 0.74
C LYS A 78 20.55 0.17 -0.06
N GLU A 79 20.42 0.15 -1.38
CA GLU A 79 21.45 -0.33 -2.30
C GLU A 79 21.44 0.53 -3.57
N ASN A 80 22.62 1.00 -4.01
CA ASN A 80 22.77 1.82 -5.22
C ASN A 80 21.84 3.06 -5.26
N GLY A 81 21.63 3.70 -4.11
CA GLY A 81 20.76 4.88 -3.97
C GLY A 81 19.25 4.60 -4.03
N ARG A 82 18.85 3.32 -3.96
CA ARG A 82 17.44 2.90 -3.95
C ARG A 82 17.12 2.16 -2.65
N VAL A 83 15.88 2.25 -2.20
CA VAL A 83 15.35 1.34 -1.19
C VAL A 83 14.98 0.04 -1.88
N VAL A 84 15.45 -1.07 -1.34
CA VAL A 84 14.98 -2.40 -1.71
C VAL A 84 13.99 -2.86 -0.65
N LEU A 85 12.81 -3.31 -1.09
CA LEU A 85 11.86 -4.07 -0.29
C LEU A 85 11.78 -5.49 -0.85
N ASP A 86 12.42 -6.42 -0.16
CA ASP A 86 12.48 -7.83 -0.55
C ASP A 86 11.54 -8.66 0.29
N PHE A 87 10.56 -9.28 -0.38
CA PHE A 87 9.55 -10.13 0.24
C PHE A 87 9.94 -11.61 0.27
N ASP A 88 11.21 -11.95 0.02
CA ASP A 88 11.72 -13.30 0.21
C ASP A 88 11.45 -13.84 1.62
N GLY A 89 11.04 -15.11 1.67
CA GLY A 89 10.56 -15.77 2.89
C GLY A 89 9.09 -15.51 3.24
N THR A 90 8.32 -14.78 2.42
CA THR A 90 6.85 -14.79 2.48
C THR A 90 6.32 -16.17 2.08
N ASP A 91 5.30 -16.66 2.79
CA ASP A 91 4.78 -18.01 2.59
C ASP A 91 4.18 -18.21 1.18
N PRO A 92 4.11 -19.46 0.71
CA PRO A 92 3.42 -19.82 -0.53
C PRO A 92 1.96 -19.37 -0.55
N GLN A 93 1.40 -19.22 -1.75
CA GLN A 93 -0.02 -18.95 -1.94
C GLN A 93 -0.92 -19.98 -1.19
N SER A 94 -1.97 -19.49 -0.56
CA SER A 94 -3.03 -20.30 0.06
C SER A 94 -3.92 -20.94 -1.01
N GLN A 95 -4.48 -22.10 -0.71
CA GLN A 95 -5.56 -22.71 -1.51
C GLN A 95 -6.89 -21.95 -1.37
N ALA A 96 -7.05 -21.18 -0.30
CA ALA A 96 -8.22 -20.36 -0.04
C ALA A 96 -8.10 -18.96 -0.69
N SER A 97 -8.93 -18.01 -0.25
CA SER A 97 -9.08 -16.72 -0.94
C SER A 97 -8.24 -15.55 -0.39
N ILE A 98 -7.39 -15.81 0.61
CA ILE A 98 -6.61 -14.75 1.28
C ILE A 98 -5.46 -14.19 0.43
N ASN A 99 -5.12 -14.83 -0.69
CA ASN A 99 -4.03 -14.40 -1.56
C ASN A 99 -4.22 -12.97 -2.07
N MET A 100 -3.11 -12.26 -2.28
CA MET A 100 -3.11 -10.92 -2.87
C MET A 100 -2.15 -10.92 -4.06
N LEU A 101 -2.66 -10.65 -5.27
CA LEU A 101 -1.79 -10.34 -6.40
C LEU A 101 -1.30 -8.89 -6.26
N LEU A 102 -0.17 -8.71 -5.58
CA LEU A 102 0.42 -7.41 -5.33
C LEU A 102 1.14 -6.91 -6.57
N ASN A 103 0.75 -5.73 -7.03
CA ASN A 103 1.47 -5.00 -8.07
C ASN A 103 2.60 -4.18 -7.44
N GLU A 104 3.77 -4.21 -8.06
CA GLU A 104 4.97 -3.53 -7.57
C GLU A 104 4.78 -2.02 -7.48
N ASN A 105 4.11 -1.38 -8.45
CA ASN A 105 3.81 0.05 -8.39
C ASN A 105 2.84 0.40 -7.26
N MET A 106 1.89 -0.49 -6.95
CA MET A 106 1.01 -0.33 -5.79
C MET A 106 1.81 -0.37 -4.48
N MET A 107 2.81 -1.25 -4.38
CA MET A 107 3.70 -1.29 -3.21
C MET A 107 4.59 -0.04 -3.12
N ARG A 108 5.16 0.42 -4.25
CA ARG A 108 5.90 1.69 -4.33
C ARG A 108 5.05 2.85 -3.83
N MET A 109 3.80 2.92 -4.30
CA MET A 109 2.84 3.93 -3.88
C MET A 109 2.61 3.91 -2.37
N PHE A 110 2.34 2.74 -1.79
CA PHE A 110 2.12 2.60 -0.35
C PHE A 110 3.34 3.01 0.46
N PHE A 111 4.52 2.53 0.08
CA PHE A 111 5.76 2.86 0.76
C PHE A 111 6.06 4.37 0.70
N GLY A 112 5.95 4.98 -0.47
CA GLY A 112 6.19 6.40 -0.65
C GLY A 112 5.20 7.28 0.12
N ILE A 113 3.91 6.95 0.10
CA ILE A 113 2.91 7.66 0.92
C ILE A 113 3.23 7.53 2.41
N TYR A 114 3.59 6.33 2.87
CA TYR A 114 3.92 6.09 4.28
C TYR A 114 5.16 6.91 4.70
N MET A 115 6.22 6.91 3.88
CA MET A 115 7.40 7.74 4.11
C MET A 115 7.07 9.24 4.18
N ILE A 116 6.28 9.76 3.23
CA ILE A 116 5.86 11.17 3.22
C ILE A 116 5.06 11.50 4.50
N MET A 117 4.10 10.66 4.86
CA MET A 117 3.27 10.89 6.04
C MET A 117 4.06 10.87 7.35
N VAL A 118 5.08 10.02 7.45
CA VAL A 118 5.87 9.87 8.68
C VAL A 118 6.94 10.94 8.79
N PHE A 119 7.66 11.25 7.71
CA PHE A 119 8.88 12.03 7.80
C PHE A 119 8.79 13.44 7.24
N ASP A 120 7.99 13.68 6.19
CA ASP A 120 7.81 15.03 5.61
C ASP A 120 6.47 15.17 4.88
N PRO A 121 5.38 15.53 5.60
CA PRO A 121 4.05 15.65 5.02
C PRO A 121 3.89 16.85 4.07
N GLN A 122 4.95 17.66 3.85
CA GLN A 122 4.93 18.74 2.86
C GLN A 122 5.22 18.25 1.43
N ILE A 123 5.76 17.02 1.28
CA ILE A 123 5.98 16.41 -0.03
C ILE A 123 4.63 16.03 -0.65
N LEU A 124 4.39 16.47 -1.89
CA LEU A 124 3.18 16.13 -2.63
C LEU A 124 3.23 14.69 -3.17
N PHE A 125 2.08 14.00 -3.11
CA PHE A 125 1.95 12.65 -3.66
C PHE A 125 1.95 12.66 -5.19
N ASN A 126 2.93 12.00 -5.80
CA ASN A 126 2.94 11.58 -7.20
C ASN A 126 3.94 10.42 -7.37
N ASP A 127 4.12 9.93 -8.59
CA ASP A 127 4.96 8.77 -8.93
C ASP A 127 6.43 9.11 -9.23
N GLY A 128 6.87 10.36 -9.02
CA GLY A 128 8.25 10.79 -9.24
C GLY A 128 9.29 9.98 -8.46
N TYR A 129 8.94 9.45 -7.29
CA TYR A 129 9.83 8.62 -6.47
C TYR A 129 9.90 7.14 -6.89
N TYR A 130 9.07 6.66 -7.82
CA TYR A 130 9.02 5.22 -8.15
C TYR A 130 10.38 4.62 -8.54
N PRO A 131 11.25 5.32 -9.30
CA PRO A 131 12.58 4.80 -9.62
C PRO A 131 13.50 4.61 -8.41
N LEU A 132 13.20 5.21 -7.26
CA LEU A 132 13.98 5.11 -6.01
C LEU A 132 13.63 3.87 -5.17
N ILE A 133 12.63 3.10 -5.59
CA ILE A 133 12.11 1.96 -4.83
C ILE A 133 12.13 0.71 -5.71
N ASP A 134 12.94 -0.26 -5.31
CA ASP A 134 12.99 -1.60 -5.86
C ASP A 134 12.13 -2.55 -5.01
N ILE A 135 11.24 -3.30 -5.67
CA ILE A 135 10.29 -4.21 -5.01
C ILE A 135 10.55 -5.61 -5.56
N ARG A 136 10.85 -6.55 -4.68
CA ARG A 136 11.14 -7.96 -5.04
C ARG A 136 10.11 -8.85 -4.37
N ILE A 137 9.31 -9.56 -5.16
CA ILE A 137 8.25 -10.43 -4.66
C ILE A 137 8.43 -11.83 -5.25
N PRO A 138 8.58 -12.88 -4.43
CA PRO A 138 8.72 -14.25 -4.94
C PRO A 138 7.46 -14.72 -5.66
N GLU A 139 7.61 -15.23 -6.88
CA GLU A 139 6.54 -15.85 -7.67
C GLU A 139 5.96 -17.10 -6.99
N GLY A 140 4.64 -17.22 -6.95
CA GLY A 140 3.94 -18.30 -6.24
C GLY A 140 3.79 -18.08 -4.72
N SER A 141 4.25 -16.94 -4.20
CA SER A 141 3.99 -16.54 -2.81
C SER A 141 2.56 -16.01 -2.62
N LEU A 142 2.18 -15.79 -1.36
CA LEU A 142 0.92 -15.15 -0.97
C LEU A 142 0.72 -13.76 -1.62
N LEU A 143 1.82 -13.07 -1.96
CA LEU A 143 1.85 -11.73 -2.58
C LEU A 143 1.98 -11.76 -4.12
N LYS A 144 2.33 -12.91 -4.69
CA LYS A 144 2.44 -13.10 -6.14
C LYS A 144 1.88 -14.48 -6.54
N PRO A 145 0.60 -14.76 -6.25
CA PRO A 145 0.02 -16.06 -6.47
C PRO A 145 -0.13 -16.34 -7.97
N LYS A 146 0.00 -17.62 -8.34
CA LYS A 146 -0.26 -18.11 -9.70
C LYS A 146 -1.71 -18.50 -9.85
N PHE A 147 -2.27 -18.24 -11.03
CA PHE A 147 -3.59 -18.73 -11.42
C PHE A 147 -3.68 -20.25 -11.21
N PRO A 148 -4.80 -20.80 -10.70
CA PRO A 148 -6.11 -20.18 -10.45
C PRO A 148 -6.36 -19.72 -8.99
N ALA A 149 -5.35 -19.25 -8.26
CA ALA A 149 -5.52 -18.79 -6.87
C ALA A 149 -6.65 -17.77 -6.69
N ALA A 150 -7.46 -17.95 -5.64
CA ALA A 150 -8.53 -17.01 -5.31
C ALA A 150 -7.98 -15.77 -4.59
N LEU A 151 -8.50 -14.58 -4.94
CA LEU A 151 -8.01 -13.27 -4.49
C LEU A 151 -9.06 -12.41 -3.74
N SER A 152 -10.24 -12.98 -3.44
CA SER A 152 -11.37 -12.21 -2.89
C SER A 152 -11.12 -11.73 -1.45
N GLY A 153 -10.33 -12.46 -0.67
CA GLY A 153 -9.96 -12.17 0.73
C GLY A 153 -8.66 -11.37 0.90
N ARG A 154 -8.11 -10.79 -0.17
CA ARG A 154 -6.82 -10.06 -0.16
C ARG A 154 -6.69 -8.92 0.87
N THR A 155 -7.80 -8.40 1.41
CA THR A 155 -7.77 -7.32 2.41
C THR A 155 -7.06 -7.71 3.70
N HIS A 156 -7.06 -9.01 4.05
CA HIS A 156 -6.33 -9.52 5.21
C HIS A 156 -4.81 -9.38 5.02
N VAL A 157 -4.30 -9.65 3.82
CA VAL A 157 -2.90 -9.42 3.45
C VAL A 157 -2.58 -7.93 3.39
N LEU A 158 -3.49 -7.13 2.82
CA LEU A 158 -3.28 -5.69 2.68
C LEU A 158 -3.05 -4.98 4.03
N GLY A 159 -3.80 -5.35 5.08
CA GLY A 159 -3.61 -4.82 6.43
C GLY A 159 -2.20 -5.09 6.96
N ARG A 160 -1.74 -6.34 6.82
CA ARG A 160 -0.41 -6.79 7.26
C ARG A 160 0.74 -6.09 6.52
N LEU A 161 0.55 -5.73 5.25
CA LEU A 161 1.56 -4.93 4.53
C LEU A 161 1.79 -3.57 5.18
N PHE A 162 0.75 -2.94 5.76
CA PHE A 162 0.90 -1.68 6.49
C PHE A 162 1.63 -1.88 7.83
N ASP A 163 1.32 -2.96 8.56
CA ASP A 163 2.05 -3.31 9.78
C ASP A 163 3.54 -3.56 9.49
N ILE A 164 3.86 -4.26 8.40
CA ILE A 164 5.23 -4.51 7.95
C ILE A 164 5.97 -3.21 7.67
N MET A 165 5.37 -2.27 6.93
CA MET A 165 6.00 -0.98 6.67
C MET A 165 6.24 -0.20 7.96
N GLY A 166 5.27 -0.17 8.87
CA GLY A 166 5.40 0.46 10.17
C GLY A 166 6.51 -0.16 11.02
N GLY A 167 6.58 -1.49 11.07
CA GLY A 167 7.61 -2.23 11.80
C GLY A 167 9.01 -2.04 11.21
N LEU A 168 9.15 -2.02 9.88
CA LEU A 168 10.44 -1.80 9.21
C LEU A 168 10.99 -0.40 9.43
N LEU A 169 10.17 0.63 9.22
CA LEU A 169 10.59 2.03 9.35
C LEU A 169 10.76 2.43 10.82
N GLY A 170 9.92 1.91 11.72
CA GLY A 170 9.99 2.26 13.14
C GLY A 170 11.16 1.62 13.90
N GLN A 171 11.69 0.47 13.45
CA GLN A 171 12.78 -0.24 14.14
C GLN A 171 14.06 0.58 14.33
N LYS A 172 14.34 1.50 13.41
CA LYS A 172 15.51 2.40 13.46
C LYS A 172 15.15 3.85 13.78
N THR A 173 13.87 4.13 13.97
CA THR A 173 13.36 5.47 14.22
C THR A 173 12.27 5.42 15.30
N PRO A 174 12.66 5.21 16.57
CA PRO A 174 11.73 4.98 17.68
C PRO A 174 10.67 6.07 17.86
N GLU A 175 10.97 7.30 17.50
CA GLU A 175 10.06 8.45 17.52
C GLU A 175 8.87 8.31 16.55
N PHE A 176 8.97 7.42 15.56
CA PHE A 176 7.91 7.12 14.60
C PHE A 176 7.43 5.66 14.66
N LEU A 177 7.91 4.88 15.64
CA LEU A 177 7.51 3.49 15.81
C LEU A 177 6.10 3.40 16.40
N ASN A 178 5.12 3.18 15.54
CA ASN A 178 3.74 2.90 15.95
C ASN A 178 3.60 1.41 16.34
N ALA A 179 2.63 1.11 17.20
CA ALA A 179 2.19 -0.26 17.42
C ALA A 179 1.57 -0.87 16.14
N ALA A 180 1.42 -2.19 16.09
CA ALA A 180 0.65 -2.83 15.03
C ALA A 180 -0.83 -2.41 15.12
N GLY A 181 -1.46 -2.17 13.97
CA GLY A 181 -2.85 -1.75 13.91
C GLY A 181 -3.84 -2.90 14.01
N PHE A 182 -5.14 -2.57 13.93
CA PHE A 182 -6.18 -3.60 13.76
C PHE A 182 -5.92 -4.47 12.52
N SER A 183 -5.49 -3.84 11.43
CA SER A 183 -4.88 -4.46 10.24
C SER A 183 -5.60 -5.70 9.72
N SER A 184 -6.93 -5.63 9.82
CA SER A 184 -7.88 -6.59 9.31
C SER A 184 -9.12 -5.81 8.85
N SER A 185 -10.02 -6.50 8.17
CA SER A 185 -11.27 -5.92 7.71
C SER A 185 -12.36 -6.99 7.80
N PRO A 186 -13.07 -7.09 8.95
CA PRO A 186 -14.15 -8.03 9.10
C PRO A 186 -15.27 -7.62 8.14
N HIS A 187 -15.73 -8.60 7.39
CA HIS A 187 -16.76 -8.42 6.39
C HIS A 187 -18.02 -9.15 6.80
N LEU A 188 -19.13 -8.40 6.90
CA LEU A 188 -20.46 -8.97 7.07
C LEU A 188 -21.19 -8.89 5.74
N PHE A 189 -21.53 -10.05 5.20
CA PHE A 189 -22.31 -10.19 3.97
C PHE A 189 -23.72 -10.65 4.31
N TYR A 190 -24.72 -9.94 3.81
CA TYR A 190 -26.12 -10.33 3.91
C TYR A 190 -26.77 -10.17 2.54
N ALA A 191 -27.49 -11.18 2.05
CA ALA A 191 -28.17 -11.13 0.77
C ALA A 191 -29.56 -11.76 0.90
N GLY A 192 -30.50 -11.27 0.11
CA GLY A 192 -31.89 -11.73 0.17
C GLY A 192 -32.79 -10.95 -0.77
N HIS A 193 -34.10 -11.00 -0.49
CA HIS A 193 -35.10 -10.18 -1.16
C HIS A 193 -35.80 -9.30 -0.11
N ASP A 194 -36.07 -8.05 -0.47
CA ASP A 194 -36.83 -7.15 0.39
C ASP A 194 -38.33 -7.52 0.41
N LYS A 195 -39.13 -6.75 1.17
CA LYS A 195 -40.58 -6.98 1.28
C LYS A 195 -41.33 -6.87 -0.05
N ALA A 196 -40.76 -6.20 -1.05
CA ALA A 196 -41.32 -6.07 -2.40
C ALA A 196 -40.80 -7.15 -3.36
N GLY A 197 -40.01 -8.12 -2.87
CA GLY A 197 -39.42 -9.18 -3.69
C GLY A 197 -38.21 -8.73 -4.50
N LYS A 198 -37.63 -7.55 -4.24
CA LYS A 198 -36.43 -7.09 -4.93
C LYS A 198 -35.20 -7.66 -4.28
N TRP A 199 -34.31 -8.26 -5.09
CA TRP A 199 -33.04 -8.80 -4.61
C TRP A 199 -32.12 -7.68 -4.09
N PHE A 200 -31.41 -7.96 -3.01
CA PHE A 200 -30.34 -7.11 -2.49
C PHE A 200 -29.16 -7.94 -1.98
N GLN A 201 -27.99 -7.29 -1.95
CA GLN A 201 -26.81 -7.74 -1.23
C GLN A 201 -26.23 -6.54 -0.49
N LEU A 202 -26.03 -6.71 0.81
CA LEU A 202 -25.38 -5.78 1.69
C LEU A 202 -23.99 -6.31 2.01
N PHE A 203 -23.03 -5.39 1.93
CA PHE A 203 -21.66 -5.60 2.31
C PHE A 203 -21.30 -4.54 3.35
N GLN A 204 -21.13 -4.97 4.60
CA GLN A 204 -20.70 -4.11 5.68
C GLN A 204 -19.25 -4.42 6.01
N ILE A 205 -18.42 -3.38 5.92
CA ILE A 205 -17.02 -3.42 6.29
C ILE A 205 -16.89 -2.90 7.71
N GLY A 206 -16.32 -3.69 8.60
CA GLY A 206 -15.91 -3.22 9.92
C GLY A 206 -14.52 -2.60 9.89
N PHE A 207 -14.32 -1.59 10.73
CA PHE A 207 -13.03 -0.97 10.99
C PHE A 207 -12.69 -1.14 12.47
N GLY A 208 -11.41 -1.30 12.78
CA GLY A 208 -10.93 -1.32 14.17
C GLY A 208 -10.15 -0.06 14.52
N GLY A 209 -9.58 -0.06 15.72
CA GLY A 209 -8.82 1.07 16.25
C GLY A 209 -7.54 1.36 15.46
N ILE A 210 -7.14 2.62 15.51
CA ILE A 210 -5.87 3.11 14.99
C ILE A 210 -4.76 2.70 15.96
N PRO A 211 -3.57 2.29 15.49
CA PRO A 211 -2.48 1.92 16.38
C PRO A 211 -2.01 3.09 17.27
N GLY A 212 -1.61 2.72 18.49
CA GLY A 212 -0.92 3.63 19.41
C GLY A 212 0.39 4.12 18.82
N ARG A 213 0.76 5.36 19.16
CA ARG A 213 1.91 6.08 18.63
C ARG A 213 2.82 6.51 19.77
N PRO A 214 4.09 6.85 19.50
CA PRO A 214 4.99 7.36 20.54
C PRO A 214 4.44 8.59 21.30
N MET A 215 3.58 9.38 20.62
CA MET A 215 2.95 10.59 21.17
C MET A 215 1.64 10.31 21.95
N GLY A 216 1.13 9.08 21.98
CA GLY A 216 -0.08 8.73 22.72
C GLY A 216 -0.91 7.60 22.11
N ASP A 217 -2.04 7.32 22.75
CA ASP A 217 -2.97 6.26 22.34
C ASP A 217 -3.57 6.50 20.95
N GLY A 218 -3.90 5.39 20.28
CA GLY A 218 -4.62 5.42 19.01
C GLY A 218 -6.14 5.40 19.24
N PRO A 219 -6.93 6.20 18.50
CA PRO A 219 -8.39 6.26 18.63
C PRO A 219 -9.12 5.04 18.05
#